data_AF-A0A4S1G9R3-F1
#
_entry.id   AF-A0A4S1G9R3-F1
#
_cell.length_a   1.000
_cell.length_b   1.000
_cell.length_c   1.000
_cell.angle_alpha   90.00
_cell.angle_beta   90.00
_cell.angle_gamma   90.00
#
_symmetry.space_group_name_H-M   'P 1'
#
loop_
_entity.id
_entity.type
_entity.pdbx_description
1 polymer ?
#
loop_
_entity_poly.entity_id
_entity_poly.type
_entity_poly.pdbx_seq_one_letter_code
_entity_poly.pdbx_strand_id
1 'polypeptide(L)'
;VSIPLPGALSVFGLTIIPDFATLQNSRLAFYLLAVTLMVVCFAIMYRLVNSRIGKLCQSLQQNEELASSIGVNIAYLRVIAYAVSSFFGGVAGAIFAAISQSIYPSSFTVTDSVNFMLNCFLGGLG
;
A
#
# COMPACT_ATOMS: atom_id res chain seq x y z
N VAL A 1 -29.70 9.34 6.10
CA VAL A 1 -30.12 8.31 5.12
C VAL A 1 -29.40 7.04 5.48
N SER A 2 -30.14 6.05 5.98
CA SER A 2 -29.63 4.80 6.53
C SER A 2 -29.19 3.87 5.40
N ILE A 3 -27.89 3.75 5.20
CA ILE A 3 -27.29 2.78 4.30
C ILE A 3 -27.12 1.48 5.12
N PRO A 4 -27.71 0.35 4.72
CA PRO A 4 -27.54 -0.91 5.44
C PRO A 4 -26.05 -1.31 5.48
N LEU A 5 -25.57 -1.62 6.69
CA LEU A 5 -24.15 -1.80 6.97
C LEU A 5 -23.65 -3.17 6.48
N PRO A 6 -22.49 -3.23 5.79
CA PRO A 6 -21.88 -4.49 5.38
C PRO A 6 -21.39 -5.27 6.60
N GLY A 7 -21.78 -6.56 6.64
CA GLY A 7 -21.46 -7.49 7.73
C GLY A 7 -19.98 -7.85 7.83
N ALA A 8 -19.60 -8.33 9.02
CA ALA A 8 -18.23 -8.72 9.37
C ALA A 8 -17.65 -9.77 8.40
N LEU A 9 -16.59 -9.40 7.68
CA LEU A 9 -15.78 -10.33 6.89
C LEU A 9 -14.68 -10.91 7.78
N SER A 10 -14.91 -12.16 8.18
CA SER A 10 -13.93 -12.99 8.89
C SER A 10 -13.26 -13.91 7.88
N VAL A 11 -11.93 -13.79 7.74
CA VAL A 11 -11.13 -14.75 6.98
C VAL A 11 -10.32 -15.54 7.99
N PHE A 12 -10.54 -16.86 8.03
CA PHE A 12 -9.75 -17.80 8.81
C PHE A 12 -9.80 -17.61 10.34
N GLY A 13 -10.99 -17.33 10.90
CA GLY A 13 -11.19 -17.26 12.36
C GLY A 13 -10.58 -16.04 13.06
N LEU A 14 -9.95 -15.12 12.32
CA LEU A 14 -9.50 -13.81 12.79
C LEU A 14 -10.46 -12.74 12.23
N THR A 15 -11.18 -12.07 13.13
CA THR A 15 -12.04 -10.93 12.83
C THR A 15 -11.17 -9.72 12.50
N ILE A 16 -10.79 -9.57 11.23
CA ILE A 16 -10.04 -8.41 10.73
C ILE A 16 -10.93 -7.16 10.71
N ILE A 17 -12.24 -7.32 10.47
CA ILE A 17 -13.22 -6.23 10.49
C ILE A 17 -14.20 -6.50 11.64
N PRO A 18 -14.04 -5.83 12.81
CA PRO A 18 -15.06 -5.90 13.84
C PRO A 18 -16.32 -5.19 13.35
N ASP A 19 -17.45 -5.77 13.73
CA ASP A 19 -18.78 -5.39 13.32
C ASP A 19 -19.04 -3.88 13.54
N PHE A 20 -19.30 -3.15 12.45
CA PHE A 20 -19.60 -1.71 12.48
C PHE A 20 -20.90 -1.39 13.24
N ALA A 21 -21.70 -2.39 13.66
CA ALA A 21 -22.88 -2.19 14.50
C ALA A 21 -22.56 -2.10 16.00
N THR A 22 -21.35 -2.45 16.45
CA THR A 22 -21.02 -2.50 17.90
C THR A 22 -20.12 -1.35 18.39
N LEU A 23 -19.47 -0.60 17.50
CA LEU A 23 -18.65 0.55 17.91
C LEU A 23 -19.35 1.89 17.62
N GLN A 24 -19.80 2.53 18.68
CA GLN A 24 -20.34 3.89 18.79
C GLN A 24 -19.40 5.01 18.25
N ASN A 25 -18.26 4.67 17.65
CA ASN A 25 -17.20 5.58 17.20
C ASN A 25 -16.71 5.22 15.79
N SER A 26 -17.23 5.89 14.76
CA SER A 26 -16.82 5.71 13.35
C SER A 26 -15.30 5.86 13.14
N ARG A 27 -14.62 6.67 13.97
CA ARG A 27 -13.16 6.89 13.90
C ARG A 27 -12.35 5.63 14.20
N LEU A 28 -12.80 4.79 15.15
CA LEU A 28 -12.08 3.57 15.53
C LEU A 28 -12.16 2.50 14.43
N ALA A 29 -13.30 2.42 13.74
CA ALA A 29 -13.47 1.47 12.65
C ALA A 29 -12.58 1.81 11.43
N PHE A 30 -12.46 3.10 11.08
CA PHE A 30 -11.50 3.56 10.07
C PHE A 30 -10.05 3.28 10.47
N TYR A 31 -9.69 3.48 11.74
CA TYR A 31 -8.34 3.20 12.22
C TYR A 31 -7.99 1.71 12.13
N LEU A 32 -8.90 0.83 12.53
CA LEU A 32 -8.70 -0.63 12.44
C LEU A 32 -8.64 -1.10 10.98
N LEU A 33 -9.45 -0.54 10.09
CA LEU A 33 -9.35 -0.82 8.65
C LEU A 33 -8.00 -0.40 8.07
N ALA A 34 -7.51 0.80 8.44
CA ALA A 34 -6.21 1.29 8.00
C ALA A 34 -5.06 0.39 8.50
N VAL A 35 -5.09 -0.01 9.78
CA VAL A 35 -4.06 -0.88 10.37
C VAL A 35 -4.07 -2.27 9.73
N THR A 36 -5.24 -2.86 9.53
CA THR A 36 -5.35 -4.21 8.94
C THR A 36 -4.87 -4.22 7.50
N LEU A 37 -5.20 -3.19 6.72
CA LEU A 37 -4.72 -3.05 5.35
C LEU A 37 -3.21 -2.78 5.32
N MET A 38 -2.67 -1.98 6.24
CA MET A 38 -1.23 -1.78 6.38
C MET A 38 -0.51 -3.12 6.62
N VAL A 39 -1.00 -3.94 7.56
CA VAL A 39 -0.42 -5.26 7.86
C VAL A 39 -0.50 -6.19 6.65
N VAL A 40 -1.64 -6.20 5.93
CA VAL A 40 -1.80 -7.00 4.71
C VAL A 40 -0.84 -6.54 3.61
N CYS A 41 -0.74 -5.23 3.35
CA CYS A 41 0.20 -4.69 2.37
C CYS A 41 1.65 -5.04 2.72
N PHE A 42 2.03 -4.88 3.99
CA PHE A 42 3.36 -5.21 4.47
C PHE A 42 3.67 -6.71 4.31
N ALA A 43 2.73 -7.58 4.66
CA ALA A 43 2.88 -9.03 4.49
C ALA A 43 3.02 -9.42 3.01
N ILE A 44 2.24 -8.81 2.12
CA ILE A 44 2.34 -9.03 0.66
C ILE A 44 3.71 -8.57 0.17
N MET A 45 4.17 -7.37 0.54
CA MET A 45 5.49 -6.86 0.16
C MET A 45 6.61 -7.76 0.66
N TYR A 46 6.57 -8.17 1.93
CA TYR A 46 7.57 -9.08 2.50
C TYR A 46 7.64 -10.41 1.74
N ARG A 47 6.48 -10.99 1.41
CA ARG A 47 6.41 -12.22 0.61
C ARG A 47 6.93 -12.01 -0.81
N LEU A 48 6.66 -10.85 -1.43
CA LEU A 48 7.07 -10.53 -2.79
C LEU A 48 8.59 -10.32 -2.90
N VAL A 49 9.18 -9.63 -1.92
CA VAL A 49 10.65 -9.43 -1.82
C VAL A 49 11.37 -10.75 -1.61
N ASN A 50 10.85 -11.65 -0.76
CA ASN A 50 11.47 -12.96 -0.55
C ASN A 50 11.27 -13.94 -1.73
N SER A 51 10.41 -13.60 -2.70
CA SER A 51 10.16 -14.42 -3.88
C SER A 51 11.30 -14.33 -4.90
N ARG A 52 11.27 -15.21 -5.91
CA ARG A 52 12.27 -15.24 -7.01
C ARG A 52 12.34 -13.90 -7.74
N ILE A 53 11.20 -13.24 -7.93
CA ILE A 53 11.10 -11.94 -8.62
C ILE A 53 11.88 -10.86 -7.86
N GLY A 54 11.76 -10.80 -6.52
CA GLY A 54 12.50 -9.84 -5.70
C GLY A 54 14.01 -10.05 -5.75
N LYS A 55 14.46 -11.31 -5.69
CA LYS A 55 15.87 -11.67 -5.83
C LYS A 55 16.44 -11.35 -7.22
N LEU A 56 15.63 -11.55 -8.27
CA LEU A 56 15.98 -11.16 -9.63
C LEU A 56 16.13 -9.63 -9.76
N CYS A 57 15.21 -8.85 -9.17
CA CYS A 57 15.33 -7.39 -9.13
C CYS A 57 16.60 -6.93 -8.42
N GLN A 58 16.97 -7.57 -7.30
CA GLN A 58 18.19 -7.23 -6.58
C GLN A 58 19.46 -7.55 -7.39
N SER A 59 19.46 -8.66 -8.13
CA SER A 59 20.58 -8.99 -9.03
C SER A 59 20.71 -8.01 -10.20
N LEU A 60 19.60 -7.47 -10.70
CA LEU A 60 19.59 -6.47 -11.77
C LEU A 60 20.29 -5.17 -11.34
N GLN A 61 20.11 -4.75 -10.08
CA GLN A 61 20.71 -3.54 -9.53
C GLN A 61 22.25 -3.64 -9.42
N GLN A 62 22.80 -4.86 -9.33
CA GLN A 62 24.24 -5.06 -9.18
C GLN A 62 25.00 -4.95 -10.52
N ASN A 63 24.49 -5.57 -11.59
CA ASN A 63 25.09 -5.51 -12.93
C ASN A 63 24.06 -5.88 -14.02
N GLU A 64 23.48 -4.89 -14.67
CA GLU A 64 22.46 -5.08 -15.72
C GLU A 64 23.01 -5.80 -16.97
N GLU A 65 24.28 -5.53 -17.34
CA GLU A 65 24.95 -6.22 -18.47
C GLU A 65 25.17 -7.71 -18.22
N LEU A 66 25.48 -8.12 -16.98
CA LEU A 66 25.64 -9.54 -16.66
C LEU A 66 24.29 -10.26 -16.67
N ALA A 67 23.23 -9.62 -16.19
CA ALA A 67 21.88 -10.18 -16.21
C ALA A 67 21.35 -10.37 -17.64
N SER A 68 21.65 -9.43 -18.57
CA SER A 68 21.27 -9.55 -19.98
C SER A 68 21.97 -10.73 -20.66
N SER A 69 23.24 -10.97 -20.33
CA SER A 69 24.04 -12.06 -20.90
C SER A 69 23.57 -13.47 -20.48
N ILE A 70 22.89 -13.59 -19.34
CA ILE A 70 22.30 -14.85 -18.83
C ILE A 70 20.92 -15.13 -19.48
N GLY A 71 20.44 -14.24 -20.35
CA GLY A 71 19.16 -14.39 -21.05
C GLY A 71 17.95 -13.98 -20.21
N VAL A 72 18.15 -13.20 -19.14
CA VAL A 72 17.05 -12.65 -18.34
C VAL A 72 16.40 -11.48 -19.11
N ASN A 73 15.08 -11.55 -19.30
CA ASN A 73 14.34 -10.46 -19.93
C ASN A 73 14.18 -9.28 -18.96
N ILE A 74 15.10 -8.32 -19.05
CA ILE A 74 15.14 -7.12 -18.23
C ILE A 74 13.86 -6.29 -18.37
N ALA A 75 13.31 -6.20 -19.59
CA ALA A 75 12.10 -5.42 -19.85
C ALA A 75 10.89 -5.98 -19.08
N TYR A 76 10.74 -7.31 -19.05
CA TYR A 76 9.66 -7.97 -18.30
C TYR A 76 9.77 -7.72 -16.80
N LEU A 77 10.99 -7.77 -16.25
CA LEU A 77 11.23 -7.54 -14.83
C LEU A 77 10.93 -6.08 -14.42
N ARG A 78 11.29 -5.11 -15.26
CA ARG A 78 10.95 -3.68 -15.06
C ARG A 78 9.44 -3.44 -15.10
N VAL A 79 8.73 -4.10 -16.02
CA VAL A 79 7.25 -4.00 -16.09
C VAL A 79 6.60 -4.57 -14.84
N ILE A 80 7.06 -5.71 -14.32
CA ILE A 80 6.56 -6.26 -13.06
C ILE A 80 6.84 -5.31 -11.89
N ALA A 81 8.06 -4.79 -11.79
CA ALA A 81 8.41 -3.85 -10.73
C ALA A 81 7.50 -2.60 -10.76
N TYR A 82 7.24 -2.05 -11.95
CA TYR A 82 6.33 -0.93 -12.13
C TYR A 82 4.86 -1.28 -11.78
N ALA A 83 4.38 -2.44 -12.21
CA ALA A 83 3.04 -2.92 -11.89
C ALA A 83 2.82 -3.11 -10.38
N VAL A 84 3.82 -3.64 -9.67
CA VAL A 84 3.75 -3.81 -8.21
C VAL A 84 3.74 -2.45 -7.52
N SER A 85 4.64 -1.53 -7.89
CA SER A 85 4.68 -0.19 -7.29
C SER A 85 3.38 0.60 -7.51
N SER A 86 2.84 0.57 -8.73
CA SER A 86 1.58 1.25 -9.05
C SER A 86 0.37 0.67 -8.30
N PHE A 87 0.34 -0.65 -8.06
CA PHE A 87 -0.70 -1.28 -7.26
C PHE A 87 -0.71 -0.74 -5.82
N PHE A 88 0.44 -0.72 -5.15
CA PHE A 88 0.54 -0.19 -3.79
C PHE A 88 0.25 1.31 -3.71
N GLY A 89 0.72 2.10 -4.70
CA GLY A 89 0.40 3.52 -4.80
C GLY A 89 -1.10 3.78 -4.97
N GLY A 90 -1.77 3.00 -5.82
CA GLY A 90 -3.22 3.10 -6.02
C GLY A 90 -4.02 2.75 -4.77
N VAL A 91 -3.62 1.69 -4.05
CA VAL A 91 -4.25 1.30 -2.78
C VAL A 91 -4.08 2.40 -1.73
N ALA A 92 -2.87 2.97 -1.59
CA ALA A 92 -2.61 4.07 -0.67
C ALA A 92 -3.46 5.32 -0.98
N GLY A 93 -3.56 5.69 -2.27
CA GLY A 93 -4.38 6.82 -2.70
C GLY A 93 -5.88 6.62 -2.47
N ALA A 94 -6.40 5.43 -2.75
CA ALA A 94 -7.80 5.09 -2.52
C ALA A 94 -8.19 5.22 -1.03
N ILE A 95 -7.29 4.82 -0.12
CA ILE A 95 -7.50 4.94 1.32
C ILE A 95 -7.42 6.39 1.78
N PHE A 96 -6.45 7.15 1.26
CA PHE A 96 -6.33 8.57 1.59
C PHE A 96 -7.59 9.36 1.22
N ALA A 97 -8.17 9.06 0.05
CA ALA A 97 -9.45 9.63 -0.37
C ALA A 97 -10.61 9.21 0.54
N ALA A 98 -10.64 7.95 0.98
CA ALA A 98 -11.67 7.43 1.88
C ALA A 98 -11.61 8.05 3.29
N ILE A 99 -10.42 8.40 3.78
CA ILE A 99 -10.23 9.04 5.09
C ILE A 99 -10.56 10.54 5.04
N SER A 100 -10.23 11.21 3.94
CA SER A 100 -10.38 12.66 3.78
C SER A 100 -11.80 13.10 3.42
N GLN A 101 -12.84 12.40 3.93
CA GLN A 101 -14.27 12.50 3.57
C GLN A 101 -14.84 13.93 3.41
N SER A 102 -14.17 14.97 3.91
CA SER A 102 -14.41 16.36 3.52
C SER A 102 -13.09 17.06 3.18
N ILE A 103 -12.97 17.46 1.91
CA ILE A 103 -11.90 18.32 1.43
C ILE A 103 -12.25 19.77 1.80
N TYR A 104 -11.60 20.30 2.83
CA TYR A 104 -11.62 21.73 3.13
C TYR A 104 -10.37 22.39 2.53
N PRO A 105 -10.50 23.51 1.79
CA PRO A 105 -9.34 24.20 1.19
C PRO A 105 -8.36 24.76 2.23
N SER A 106 -8.74 24.83 3.50
CA SER A 106 -7.86 25.21 4.63
C SER A 106 -6.92 24.09 5.08
N SER A 107 -7.16 22.84 4.68
CA SER A 107 -6.31 21.67 5.02
C SER A 107 -5.24 21.36 3.96
N PHE A 108 -5.17 22.14 2.88
CA PHE A 108 -4.11 22.08 1.89
C PHE A 108 -3.15 23.24 2.10
N THR A 109 -2.42 23.21 3.21
CA THR A 109 -1.37 24.19 3.46
C THR A 109 -0.08 23.79 2.74
N VAL A 110 0.82 24.75 2.51
CA VAL A 110 2.15 24.48 1.93
C VAL A 110 2.91 23.44 2.77
N THR A 111 2.68 23.42 4.08
CA THR A 111 3.30 22.49 5.02
C THR A 111 2.90 21.03 4.77
N ASP A 112 1.66 20.75 4.37
CA ASP A 112 1.20 19.37 4.09
C ASP A 112 1.88 18.80 2.85
N SER A 113 1.98 19.59 1.77
CA SER A 113 2.69 19.20 0.56
C SER A 113 4.17 18.92 0.81
N VAL A 114 4.82 19.71 1.67
CA VAL A 114 6.21 19.48 2.09
C VAL A 114 6.33 18.18 2.88
N ASN A 115 5.39 17.87 3.78
CA ASN A 115 5.39 16.60 4.53
C ASN A 115 5.24 15.39 3.60
N PHE A 116 4.36 15.44 2.60
CA PHE A 116 4.25 14.35 1.61
C PHE A 116 5.56 14.13 0.84
N MET A 117 6.20 15.22 0.41
CA MET A 117 7.49 15.16 -0.27
C MET A 117 8.60 14.60 0.64
N LEU A 118 8.61 15.01 1.92
CA LEU A 118 9.55 14.52 2.93
C LEU A 118 9.39 13.01 3.15
N ASN A 119 8.15 12.52 3.23
CA ASN A 119 7.86 11.09 3.39
C ASN A 119 8.34 10.27 2.19
N CYS A 120 8.20 10.79 0.97
CA CYS A 120 8.74 10.15 -0.23
C CYS A 120 10.27 10.08 -0.22
N PHE A 121 10.95 11.14 0.22
CA PHE A 121 12.42 11.13 0.34
C PHE A 121 12.91 10.19 1.43
N LEU A 122 12.30 10.23 2.62
CA LEU A 122 12.69 9.41 3.75
C LEU A 122 12.51 7.91 3.44
N GLY A 123 11.47 7.55 2.70
CA GLY A 123 11.20 6.16 2.33
C GLY A 123 12.02 5.61 1.16
N GLY A 124 12.70 6.45 0.37
CA GLY A 124 13.31 6.08 -0.92
C GLY A 124 14.83 6.20 -1.01
N LEU A 125 15.53 6.50 0.08
CA LEU A 125 16.97 6.80 0.07
C LEU A 125 17.88 5.55 0.22
N GLY A 126 17.44 4.40 -0.30
CA GLY A 126 18.14 3.10 -0.22
C GLY A 126 18.19 2.34 -1.53
#